data_AF-A0A5M9I355-F1
#
_entry.id   AF-A0A5M9I355-F1
#
_cell.length_a   1.000
_cell.length_b   1.000
_cell.length_c   1.000
_cell.angle_alpha   90.00
_cell.angle_beta   90.00
_cell.angle_gamma   90.00
#
_symmetry.space_group_name_H-M   'P 1'
#
loop_
_entity.id
_entity.type
_entity.pdbx_description
1 polymer ?
#
loop_
_entity_poly.entity_id
_entity_poly.type
_entity_poly.pdbx_seq_one_letter_code
_entity_poly.pdbx_strand_id
1 'polypeptide(L)'
;MIHADTKVTDVIDNPLFAGYGRLIFPTAFGRPSASMTLDEVGSLLIYHNYVNTDTTIDVIREMEARRKQGEKIFYDIYTEQEKRRDPEKRDTGLFFFRGGANAPFAVICAGGGFYYVGSIHESLPHALELSRMGYNGFALVYRTSTADTACEDLARAIRFIFDHAKELGVDTRGYSLWGGIADWRVIKRRLECLEAFGTDTEFHLYPGLRHGFGLGIGTEAEGWINDAVAFWERNRKRGGVN
;
A
#
# COMPACT_ATOMS: atom_id res chain seq x y z
N MET A 1 3.45 23.67 -6.16
CA MET A 1 3.75 22.49 -6.99
C MET A 1 4.67 21.62 -6.15
N ILE A 2 4.45 20.31 -6.07
CA ILE A 2 5.22 19.41 -5.18
C ILE A 2 6.58 19.11 -5.84
N HIS A 3 7.68 19.28 -5.10
CA HIS A 3 9.06 19.07 -5.54
C HIS A 3 9.89 18.41 -4.43
N ALA A 4 11.12 18.01 -4.73
CA ALA A 4 12.02 17.33 -3.78
C ALA A 4 12.28 18.13 -2.50
N ASP A 5 12.28 19.47 -2.58
CA ASP A 5 12.49 20.40 -1.47
C ASP A 5 11.20 20.76 -0.70
N THR A 6 10.03 20.30 -1.17
CA THR A 6 8.75 20.47 -0.46
C THR A 6 8.83 19.83 0.92
N LYS A 7 8.31 20.50 1.95
CA LYS A 7 8.36 19.98 3.32
C LYS A 7 7.37 18.85 3.51
N VAL A 8 7.78 17.80 4.21
CA VAL A 8 6.90 16.68 4.56
C VAL A 8 5.69 17.18 5.36
N THR A 9 5.90 18.15 6.26
CA THR A 9 4.81 18.77 7.04
C THR A 9 3.81 19.53 6.18
N ASP A 10 4.24 20.17 5.10
CA ASP A 10 3.35 20.89 4.18
C ASP A 10 2.41 19.90 3.45
N VAL A 11 2.92 18.71 3.15
CA VAL A 11 2.09 17.63 2.58
C VAL A 11 1.12 17.08 3.63
N ILE A 12 1.58 16.81 4.86
CA ILE A 12 0.74 16.31 5.95
C ILE A 12 -0.41 17.28 6.27
N ASP A 13 -0.13 18.58 6.30
CA ASP A 13 -1.09 19.64 6.67
C ASP A 13 -1.88 20.18 5.48
N ASN A 14 -1.65 19.65 4.27
CA ASN A 14 -2.36 20.08 3.08
C ASN A 14 -3.88 19.91 3.29
N PRO A 15 -4.70 20.96 3.10
CA PRO A 15 -6.15 20.89 3.28
C PRO A 15 -6.83 19.81 2.42
N LEU A 16 -6.24 19.44 1.28
CA LEU A 16 -6.74 18.36 0.43
C LEU A 16 -6.72 17.00 1.14
N PHE A 17 -5.83 16.82 2.12
CA PHE A 17 -5.62 15.59 2.90
C PHE A 17 -6.08 15.73 4.36
N ALA A 18 -6.91 16.73 4.66
CA ALA A 18 -7.43 16.98 6.00
C ALA A 18 -8.03 15.69 6.62
N GLY A 19 -7.60 15.38 7.83
CA GLY A 19 -8.03 14.20 8.59
C GLY A 19 -7.18 12.93 8.38
N TYR A 20 -6.41 12.83 7.30
CA TYR A 20 -5.62 11.63 6.99
C TYR A 20 -4.19 11.89 6.48
N GLY A 21 -3.76 13.13 6.28
CA GLY A 21 -2.42 13.46 5.76
C GLY A 21 -1.26 12.86 6.57
N ARG A 22 -1.42 12.70 7.89
CA ARG A 22 -0.43 12.03 8.77
C ARG A 22 -0.20 10.55 8.46
N LEU A 23 -1.14 9.89 7.77
CA LEU A 23 -1.08 8.48 7.39
C LEU A 23 -0.36 8.26 6.05
N ILE A 24 -0.02 9.34 5.33
CA ILE A 24 0.76 9.26 4.09
C ILE A 24 2.20 8.83 4.41
N PHE A 25 2.76 9.36 5.50
CA PHE A 25 4.13 9.11 5.93
C PHE A 25 4.16 8.26 7.21
N PRO A 26 5.26 7.53 7.48
CA PRO A 26 5.45 6.82 8.73
C PRO A 26 5.65 7.80 9.91
N THR A 27 4.55 8.17 10.56
CA THR A 27 4.55 9.12 11.70
C THR A 27 4.49 8.43 13.07
N ALA A 28 4.66 7.10 13.10
CA ALA A 28 4.65 6.30 14.34
C ALA A 28 5.77 6.69 15.32
N PHE A 29 6.91 7.19 14.81
CA PHE A 29 8.00 7.72 15.64
C PHE A 29 7.84 9.19 16.03
N GLY A 30 6.66 9.76 15.77
CA GLY A 30 6.36 11.17 15.94
C GLY A 30 6.30 11.91 14.62
N ARG A 31 5.99 13.19 14.73
CA ARG A 31 5.85 14.08 13.58
C ARG A 31 7.23 14.38 12.98
N PRO A 32 7.39 14.33 11.63
CA PRO A 32 8.62 14.73 10.97
C PRO A 32 9.04 16.16 11.33
N SER A 33 10.35 16.43 11.28
CA SER A 33 10.88 17.79 11.48
C SER A 33 10.23 18.77 10.50
N ALA A 34 9.94 19.98 10.97
CA ALA A 34 9.41 21.05 10.12
C ALA A 34 10.35 21.44 8.97
N SER A 35 11.65 21.11 9.08
CA SER A 35 12.63 21.35 8.02
C SER A 35 12.75 20.20 7.01
N MET A 36 12.23 19.01 7.33
CA MET A 36 12.43 17.79 6.53
C MET A 36 11.76 17.92 5.16
N THR A 37 12.49 17.66 4.10
CA THR A 37 12.00 17.68 2.72
C THR A 37 11.57 16.29 2.24
N LEU A 38 10.89 16.23 1.09
CA LEU A 38 10.52 14.96 0.46
C LEU A 38 11.74 14.12 0.07
N ASP A 39 12.85 14.77 -0.30
CA ASP A 39 14.11 14.08 -0.62
C ASP A 39 14.73 13.35 0.60
N GLU A 40 14.37 13.79 1.81
CA GLU A 40 14.87 13.22 3.06
C GLU A 40 13.95 12.11 3.63
N VAL A 41 12.83 11.79 2.97
CA VAL A 41 11.83 10.80 3.45
C VAL A 41 12.44 9.42 3.68
N GLY A 42 13.49 9.05 2.94
CA GLY A 42 14.21 7.79 3.14
C GLY A 42 14.75 7.63 4.58
N SER A 43 15.05 8.73 5.28
CA SER A 43 15.50 8.69 6.68
C SER A 43 14.43 8.20 7.66
N LEU A 44 13.14 8.30 7.30
CA LEU A 44 12.03 7.78 8.10
C LEU A 44 11.79 6.28 7.88
N LEU A 45 12.37 5.71 6.83
CA LEU A 45 12.09 4.36 6.33
C LEU A 45 13.25 3.40 6.64
N ILE A 46 13.64 3.29 7.90
CA ILE A 46 14.85 2.58 8.37
C ILE A 46 14.98 1.09 7.97
N TYR A 47 13.90 0.45 7.50
CA TYR A 47 13.88 -0.94 7.05
C TYR A 47 13.88 -1.07 5.51
N HIS A 48 13.77 0.05 4.80
CA HIS A 48 13.69 0.09 3.35
C HIS A 48 14.99 0.59 2.74
N ASN A 49 15.24 0.20 1.50
CA ASN A 49 16.39 0.64 0.71
C ASN A 49 15.87 1.15 -0.64
N TYR A 50 16.70 1.87 -1.38
CA TYR A 50 16.35 2.35 -2.73
C TYR A 50 15.09 3.25 -2.72
N VAL A 51 14.92 4.05 -1.67
CA VAL A 51 13.82 5.04 -1.61
C VAL A 51 14.04 6.07 -2.72
N ASN A 52 13.03 6.20 -3.58
CA ASN A 52 13.08 7.07 -4.74
C ASN A 52 12.19 8.31 -4.51
N THR A 53 12.82 9.49 -4.49
CA THR A 53 12.14 10.77 -4.27
C THR A 53 11.13 11.09 -5.37
N ASP A 54 11.42 10.76 -6.63
CA ASP A 54 10.50 11.01 -7.75
C ASP A 54 9.22 10.17 -7.61
N THR A 55 9.33 8.91 -7.17
CA THR A 55 8.16 8.07 -6.85
C THR A 55 7.31 8.69 -5.74
N THR A 56 7.95 9.21 -4.68
CA THR A 56 7.26 9.89 -3.58
C THR A 56 6.51 11.12 -4.09
N ILE A 57 7.16 11.95 -4.90
CA ILE A 57 6.57 13.15 -5.50
C ILE A 57 5.40 12.78 -6.42
N ASP A 58 5.55 11.75 -7.25
CA ASP A 58 4.54 11.29 -8.20
C ASP A 58 3.25 10.85 -7.49
N VAL A 59 3.37 10.02 -6.45
CA VAL A 59 2.24 9.60 -5.61
C VAL A 59 1.50 10.81 -5.03
N ILE A 60 2.23 11.76 -4.43
CA ILE A 60 1.63 12.93 -3.79
C ILE A 60 0.93 13.82 -4.82
N ARG A 61 1.57 14.05 -5.98
CA ARG A 61 0.99 14.85 -7.08
C ARG A 61 -0.29 14.23 -7.61
N GLU A 62 -0.31 12.91 -7.79
CA GLU A 62 -1.50 12.19 -8.22
C GLU A 62 -2.63 12.31 -7.19
N MET A 63 -2.31 12.11 -5.90
CA MET A 63 -3.28 12.27 -4.83
C MET A 63 -3.85 13.70 -4.79
N GLU A 64 -3.02 14.74 -4.95
CA GLU A 64 -3.48 16.11 -5.07
C GLU A 64 -4.39 16.33 -6.27
N ALA A 65 -4.02 15.79 -7.44
CA ALA A 65 -4.77 15.94 -8.68
C ALA A 65 -6.18 15.33 -8.55
N ARG A 66 -6.28 14.12 -8.01
CA ARG A 66 -7.56 13.44 -7.76
C ARG A 66 -8.42 14.21 -6.75
N ARG A 67 -7.82 14.70 -5.66
CA ARG A 67 -8.55 15.52 -4.66
C ARG A 67 -9.04 16.85 -5.25
N LYS A 68 -8.25 17.51 -6.09
CA LYS A 68 -8.66 18.74 -6.81
C LYS A 68 -9.83 18.48 -7.78
N GLN A 69 -9.96 17.26 -8.29
CA GLN A 69 -11.10 16.83 -9.11
C GLN A 69 -12.31 16.37 -8.28
N GLY A 70 -12.23 16.42 -6.95
CA GLY A 70 -13.32 16.03 -6.05
C GLY A 70 -13.39 14.54 -5.75
N GLU A 71 -12.42 13.73 -6.19
CA GLU A 71 -12.40 12.30 -5.89
C GLU A 71 -12.14 12.04 -4.39
N LYS A 72 -12.80 11.00 -3.87
CA LYS A 72 -12.51 10.45 -2.54
C LYS A 72 -11.43 9.37 -2.67
N ILE A 73 -10.24 9.65 -2.14
CA ILE A 73 -9.06 8.76 -2.21
C ILE A 73 -8.73 8.09 -0.86
N PHE A 74 -9.43 8.43 0.22
CA PHE A 74 -9.21 7.86 1.54
C PHE A 74 -10.55 7.50 2.18
N TYR A 75 -10.58 6.32 2.80
CA TYR A 75 -11.75 5.75 3.44
C TYR A 75 -11.41 5.39 4.88
N ASP A 76 -12.27 5.91 5.74
CA ASP A 76 -12.33 5.54 7.13
C ASP A 76 -13.08 4.21 7.24
N ILE A 77 -12.41 3.19 7.77
CA ILE A 77 -12.93 1.82 7.82
C ILE A 77 -13.53 1.47 9.19
N TYR A 78 -13.47 2.41 10.14
CA TYR A 78 -14.06 2.28 11.47
C TYR A 78 -15.01 3.43 11.78
N THR A 79 -16.09 3.14 12.49
CA THR A 79 -17.04 4.16 12.93
C THR A 79 -16.48 4.99 14.10
N GLU A 80 -17.03 6.20 14.30
CA GLU A 80 -16.68 7.01 15.46
C GLU A 80 -17.00 6.33 16.80
N GLN A 81 -18.02 5.46 16.84
CA GLN A 81 -18.32 4.69 18.05
C GLN A 81 -17.21 3.67 18.35
N GLU A 82 -16.70 2.99 17.33
CA GLU A 82 -15.58 2.04 17.49
C GLU A 82 -14.31 2.78 17.91
N LYS A 83 -14.02 3.94 17.32
CA LYS A 83 -12.87 4.77 17.69
C LYS A 83 -12.97 5.37 19.08
N ARG A 84 -14.17 5.59 19.61
CA ARG A 84 -14.34 6.00 21.02
C ARG A 84 -13.99 4.87 21.98
N ARG A 85 -14.26 3.62 21.59
CA ARG A 85 -13.93 2.42 22.39
C ARG A 85 -12.46 2.05 22.30
N ASP A 86 -11.87 2.20 21.11
CA ASP A 86 -10.48 1.90 20.81
C ASP A 86 -9.88 3.06 20.00
N PRO A 87 -9.23 4.03 20.66
CA PRO A 87 -8.71 5.23 20.00
C PRO A 87 -7.63 4.98 18.95
N GLU A 88 -6.90 3.87 19.01
CA GLU A 88 -5.86 3.53 18.01
C GLU A 88 -6.46 3.35 16.62
N LYS A 89 -7.76 3.03 16.51
CA LYS A 89 -8.50 2.94 15.24
C LYS A 89 -8.61 4.29 14.50
N ARG A 90 -8.09 5.38 15.07
CA ARG A 90 -7.88 6.63 14.33
C ARG A 90 -6.67 6.57 13.41
N ASP A 91 -5.68 5.75 13.72
CA ASP A 91 -4.40 5.66 13.03
C ASP A 91 -4.34 4.51 12.03
N THR A 92 -5.50 4.24 11.41
CA THR A 92 -5.70 3.22 10.38
C THR A 92 -6.66 3.75 9.33
N GLY A 93 -6.58 3.20 8.12
CA GLY A 93 -7.49 3.57 7.05
C GLY A 93 -7.00 3.09 5.69
N LEU A 94 -7.84 3.34 4.69
CA LEU A 94 -7.70 2.73 3.38
C LEU A 94 -7.62 3.80 2.29
N PHE A 95 -6.44 3.94 1.69
CA PHE A 95 -6.29 4.73 0.48
C PHE A 95 -6.77 3.95 -0.73
N PHE A 96 -7.40 4.63 -1.68
CA PHE A 96 -7.91 4.02 -2.90
C PHE A 96 -7.43 4.76 -4.14
N PHE A 97 -6.69 4.04 -4.97
CA PHE A 97 -6.29 4.44 -6.32
C PHE A 97 -7.16 3.67 -7.32
N ARG A 98 -8.16 4.37 -7.83
CA ARG A 98 -9.14 3.82 -8.76
C ARG A 98 -8.51 3.51 -10.11
N GLY A 99 -8.70 2.30 -10.60
CA GLY A 99 -8.36 1.87 -11.96
C GLY A 99 -9.59 1.81 -12.86
N GLY A 100 -9.69 0.77 -13.69
CA GLY A 100 -10.85 0.53 -14.54
C GLY A 100 -12.13 0.26 -13.74
N ALA A 101 -13.27 0.71 -14.27
CA ALA A 101 -14.57 0.46 -13.66
C ALA A 101 -14.87 -1.04 -13.61
N ASN A 102 -15.25 -1.53 -12.43
CA ASN A 102 -15.47 -2.95 -12.13
C ASN A 102 -14.26 -3.84 -12.41
N ALA A 103 -13.05 -3.26 -12.49
CA ALA A 103 -11.83 -4.03 -12.52
C ALA A 103 -11.63 -4.73 -11.15
N PRO A 104 -10.93 -5.88 -11.13
CA PRO A 104 -10.42 -6.45 -9.88
C PRO A 104 -9.64 -5.45 -9.03
N PHE A 105 -9.47 -5.78 -7.76
CA PHE A 105 -8.63 -5.01 -6.86
C PHE A 105 -7.56 -5.82 -6.14
N ALA A 106 -6.52 -5.13 -5.69
CA ALA A 106 -5.55 -5.62 -4.72
C ALA A 106 -5.55 -4.74 -3.46
N VAL A 107 -5.38 -5.36 -2.29
CA VAL A 107 -5.10 -4.66 -1.03
C VAL A 107 -3.63 -4.85 -0.69
N ILE A 108 -2.90 -3.74 -0.54
CA ILE A 108 -1.46 -3.71 -0.31
C ILE A 108 -1.18 -3.26 1.12
N CYS A 109 -0.52 -4.13 1.87
CA CYS A 109 -0.03 -3.90 3.23
C CYS A 109 1.49 -3.64 3.16
N ALA A 110 1.90 -2.38 3.32
CA ALA A 110 3.33 -2.05 3.36
C ALA A 110 4.01 -2.68 4.59
N GLY A 111 5.31 -2.90 4.48
CA GLY A 111 6.19 -3.28 5.58
C GLY A 111 6.55 -2.12 6.50
N GLY A 112 7.59 -2.34 7.29
CA GLY A 112 8.02 -1.45 8.38
C GLY A 112 8.23 -2.16 9.72
N GLY A 113 8.20 -3.51 9.72
CA GLY A 113 8.60 -4.33 10.86
C GLY A 113 7.71 -4.18 12.10
N PHE A 114 6.46 -3.76 11.93
CA PHE A 114 5.56 -3.35 13.01
C PHE A 114 6.02 -2.14 13.84
N TYR A 115 7.07 -1.43 13.41
CA TYR A 115 7.43 -0.14 14.00
C TYR A 115 6.70 1.03 13.32
N TYR A 116 6.37 0.88 12.04
CA TYR A 116 5.62 1.83 11.24
C TYR A 116 5.03 1.12 10.02
N VAL A 117 4.23 1.84 9.23
CA VAL A 117 3.77 1.41 7.91
C VAL A 117 4.46 2.27 6.86
N GLY A 118 5.26 1.66 5.98
CA GLY A 118 6.05 2.30 4.94
C GLY A 118 5.23 2.77 3.73
N SER A 119 4.04 3.33 3.95
CA SER A 119 3.03 3.55 2.91
C SER A 119 3.52 4.34 1.70
N ILE A 120 4.26 5.43 1.92
CA ILE A 120 4.78 6.29 0.85
C ILE A 120 5.80 5.62 -0.06
N HIS A 121 6.45 4.55 0.39
CA HIS A 121 7.48 3.83 -0.38
C HIS A 121 6.99 2.50 -0.95
N GLU A 122 6.04 1.85 -0.30
CA GLU A 122 5.50 0.56 -0.76
C GLU A 122 4.03 0.65 -1.16
N SER A 123 3.09 0.70 -0.20
CA SER A 123 1.68 0.47 -0.52
C SER A 123 1.05 1.52 -1.43
N LEU A 124 1.33 2.81 -1.22
CA LEU A 124 0.81 3.90 -2.06
C LEU A 124 1.34 3.83 -3.51
N PRO A 125 2.66 3.75 -3.77
CA PRO A 125 3.16 3.63 -5.14
C PRO A 125 2.74 2.33 -5.81
N HIS A 126 2.67 1.19 -5.10
CA HIS A 126 2.14 -0.05 -5.67
C HIS A 126 0.66 0.10 -6.09
N ALA A 127 -0.17 0.72 -5.23
CA ALA A 127 -1.58 0.95 -5.52
C ALA A 127 -1.78 1.90 -6.72
N LEU A 128 -0.96 2.95 -6.81
CA LEU A 128 -0.95 3.87 -7.94
C LEU A 128 -0.55 3.16 -9.24
N GLU A 129 0.48 2.34 -9.22
CA GLU A 129 0.94 1.64 -10.42
C GLU A 129 -0.09 0.62 -10.91
N LEU A 130 -0.74 -0.11 -9.99
CA LEU A 130 -1.90 -0.95 -10.31
C LEU A 130 -3.05 -0.16 -10.95
N SER A 131 -3.35 1.04 -10.42
CA SER A 131 -4.35 1.96 -10.99
C SER A 131 -4.02 2.34 -12.43
N ARG A 132 -2.76 2.64 -12.73
CA ARG A 132 -2.27 2.94 -14.08
C ARG A 132 -2.38 1.74 -15.03
N MET A 133 -2.22 0.53 -14.51
CA MET A 133 -2.42 -0.73 -15.25
C MET A 133 -3.90 -1.11 -15.43
N GLY A 134 -4.84 -0.32 -14.89
CA GLY A 134 -6.28 -0.55 -14.99
C GLY A 134 -6.89 -1.38 -13.86
N TYR A 135 -6.11 -1.76 -12.84
CA TYR A 135 -6.58 -2.47 -11.65
C TYR A 135 -6.95 -1.48 -10.53
N ASN A 136 -7.82 -1.88 -9.62
CA ASN A 136 -8.12 -1.08 -8.44
C ASN A 136 -7.07 -1.34 -7.34
N GLY A 137 -6.37 -0.32 -6.87
CA GLY A 137 -5.33 -0.45 -5.85
C GLY A 137 -5.77 0.14 -4.51
N PHE A 138 -5.76 -0.66 -3.44
CA PHE A 138 -6.03 -0.19 -2.09
C PHE A 138 -4.80 -0.28 -1.21
N ALA A 139 -4.32 0.84 -0.69
CA ALA A 139 -3.20 0.86 0.26
C ALA A 139 -3.74 0.96 1.70
N LEU A 140 -3.55 -0.11 2.47
CA LEU A 140 -3.96 -0.17 3.86
C LEU A 140 -2.84 0.38 4.75
N VAL A 141 -3.18 1.38 5.56
CA VAL A 141 -2.38 1.75 6.74
C VAL A 141 -2.97 1.02 7.92
N TYR A 142 -2.30 -0.03 8.39
CA TYR A 142 -2.74 -0.86 9.52
C TYR A 142 -2.06 -0.44 10.82
N ARG A 143 -2.71 -0.71 11.96
CA ARG A 143 -2.13 -0.54 13.29
C ARG A 143 -1.02 -1.56 13.53
N THR A 144 0.09 -1.10 14.09
CA THR A 144 1.30 -1.91 14.22
C THR A 144 1.51 -2.50 15.62
N SER A 145 0.57 -2.31 16.55
CA SER A 145 0.68 -2.77 17.94
C SER A 145 0.93 -4.28 18.06
N THR A 146 0.23 -5.10 17.24
CA THR A 146 0.45 -6.54 17.13
C THR A 146 0.10 -7.04 15.73
N ALA A 147 0.55 -8.25 15.38
CA ALA A 147 0.11 -8.93 14.17
C ALA A 147 -1.40 -9.18 14.14
N ASP A 148 -2.02 -9.49 15.29
CA ASP A 148 -3.47 -9.70 15.39
C ASP A 148 -4.25 -8.41 15.12
N THR A 149 -3.76 -7.28 15.62
CA THR A 149 -4.33 -5.95 15.34
C THR A 149 -4.22 -5.59 13.87
N ALA A 150 -3.07 -5.87 13.24
CA ALA A 150 -2.90 -5.66 11.80
C ALA A 150 -3.83 -6.56 10.97
N CYS A 151 -4.02 -7.82 11.40
CA CYS A 151 -4.97 -8.74 10.80
C CYS A 151 -6.44 -8.28 10.99
N GLU A 152 -6.79 -7.70 12.14
CA GLU A 152 -8.12 -7.09 12.37
C GLU A 152 -8.38 -5.98 11.36
N ASP A 153 -7.42 -5.07 11.18
CA ASP A 153 -7.53 -3.94 10.25
C ASP A 153 -7.62 -4.43 8.79
N LEU A 154 -6.84 -5.45 8.41
CA LEU A 154 -6.92 -6.06 7.08
C LEU A 154 -8.29 -6.70 6.84
N ALA A 155 -8.79 -7.49 7.80
CA ALA A 155 -10.11 -8.09 7.72
C ALA A 155 -11.21 -7.02 7.63
N ARG A 156 -11.08 -5.93 8.39
CA ARG A 156 -11.99 -4.78 8.34
C ARG A 156 -11.95 -4.08 6.98
N ALA A 157 -10.77 -3.85 6.41
CA ALA A 157 -10.60 -3.23 5.11
C ALA A 157 -11.22 -4.07 3.99
N ILE A 158 -10.97 -5.40 3.99
CA ILE A 158 -11.60 -6.32 3.03
C ILE A 158 -13.12 -6.28 3.19
N ARG A 159 -13.64 -6.35 4.42
CA ARG A 159 -15.09 -6.27 4.66
C ARG A 159 -15.68 -4.96 4.15
N PHE A 160 -15.02 -3.83 4.41
CA PHE A 160 -15.41 -2.52 3.90
C PHE A 160 -15.47 -2.51 2.37
N ILE A 161 -14.44 -3.02 1.68
CA ILE A 161 -14.44 -3.08 0.22
C ILE A 161 -15.61 -3.92 -0.31
N PHE A 162 -15.90 -5.07 0.32
CA PHE A 162 -17.01 -5.94 -0.08
C PHE A 162 -18.37 -5.27 0.13
N ASP A 163 -18.59 -4.62 1.28
CA ASP A 163 -19.84 -3.93 1.61
C ASP A 163 -20.10 -2.72 0.70
N HIS A 164 -19.02 -2.09 0.21
CA HIS A 164 -19.07 -0.91 -0.63
C HIS A 164 -18.70 -1.19 -2.10
N ALA A 165 -18.64 -2.44 -2.54
CA ALA A 165 -18.09 -2.81 -3.84
C ALA A 165 -18.74 -2.07 -5.04
N LYS A 166 -20.06 -1.87 -4.99
CA LYS A 166 -20.81 -1.12 -6.01
C LYS A 166 -20.47 0.37 -6.01
N GLU A 167 -20.33 0.98 -4.84
CA GLU A 167 -19.95 2.39 -4.67
C GLU A 167 -18.49 2.60 -5.11
N LEU A 168 -17.63 1.66 -4.75
CA LEU A 168 -16.21 1.66 -5.11
C LEU A 168 -15.99 1.26 -6.56
N GLY A 169 -16.98 0.66 -7.24
CA GLY A 169 -16.87 0.23 -8.64
C GLY A 169 -15.78 -0.82 -8.85
N VAL A 170 -15.73 -1.85 -7.98
CA VAL A 170 -14.72 -2.91 -8.01
C VAL A 170 -15.36 -4.30 -8.12
N ASP A 171 -14.67 -5.24 -8.79
CA ASP A 171 -15.05 -6.66 -8.77
C ASP A 171 -14.37 -7.38 -7.59
N THR A 172 -15.17 -8.02 -6.74
CA THR A 172 -14.70 -8.77 -5.57
C THR A 172 -14.20 -10.17 -5.89
N ARG A 173 -14.35 -10.64 -7.14
CA ARG A 173 -13.86 -11.96 -7.56
C ARG A 173 -12.38 -11.93 -7.91
N GLY A 174 -11.64 -12.81 -7.24
CA GLY A 174 -10.21 -12.97 -7.46
C GLY A 174 -9.41 -11.73 -7.11
N TYR A 175 -9.78 -11.01 -6.04
CA TYR A 175 -8.95 -9.94 -5.49
C TYR A 175 -7.60 -10.48 -5.01
N SER A 176 -6.59 -9.62 -4.90
CA SER A 176 -5.25 -10.00 -4.43
C SER A 176 -4.89 -9.32 -3.10
N LEU A 177 -4.05 -9.96 -2.31
CA LEU A 177 -3.44 -9.39 -1.10
C LEU A 177 -1.92 -9.33 -1.28
N TRP A 178 -1.34 -8.14 -1.11
CA TRP A 178 0.09 -7.89 -1.30
C TRP A 178 0.70 -7.44 0.01
N GLY A 179 1.92 -7.88 0.30
CA GLY A 179 2.60 -7.59 1.56
C GLY A 179 4.09 -7.34 1.38
N GLY A 180 4.64 -6.37 2.11
CA GLY A 180 6.08 -6.15 2.25
C GLY A 180 6.69 -6.96 3.40
N ILE A 181 8.03 -6.96 3.48
CA ILE A 181 8.85 -7.21 4.70
C ILE A 181 9.04 -8.61 5.30
N ALA A 182 9.08 -9.68 4.51
CA ALA A 182 9.60 -10.96 5.02
C ALA A 182 11.01 -11.28 4.50
N ASP A 183 11.86 -11.89 5.33
CA ASP A 183 13.11 -12.52 4.87
C ASP A 183 12.76 -13.49 3.73
N TRP A 184 13.40 -13.33 2.58
CA TRP A 184 13.11 -14.12 1.38
C TRP A 184 13.25 -15.63 1.63
N ARG A 185 14.11 -16.05 2.58
CA ARG A 185 14.25 -17.46 2.96
C ARG A 185 13.01 -17.99 3.66
N VAL A 186 12.38 -17.16 4.48
CA VAL A 186 11.12 -17.50 5.16
C VAL A 186 10.00 -17.59 4.13
N ILE A 187 9.93 -16.64 3.18
CA ILE A 187 8.95 -16.70 2.09
C ILE A 187 9.17 -17.91 1.21
N LYS A 188 10.40 -18.19 0.78
CA LYS A 188 10.72 -19.36 -0.03
C LYS A 188 10.25 -20.66 0.64
N ARG A 189 10.56 -20.84 1.93
CA ARG A 189 10.09 -22.01 2.69
C ARG A 189 8.55 -22.09 2.74
N ARG A 190 7.86 -20.96 2.88
CA ARG A 190 6.38 -20.92 2.87
C ARG A 190 5.83 -21.30 1.49
N LEU A 191 6.46 -20.83 0.40
CA LEU A 191 6.07 -21.20 -0.97
C LEU A 191 6.28 -22.70 -1.21
N GLU A 192 7.41 -23.28 -0.78
CA GLU A 192 7.67 -24.72 -0.86
C GLU A 192 6.60 -25.54 -0.12
N CYS A 193 6.12 -25.07 1.04
CA CYS A 193 5.00 -25.70 1.72
C CYS A 193 3.68 -25.59 0.92
N LEU A 194 3.37 -24.44 0.34
CA LEU A 194 2.15 -24.24 -0.46
C LEU A 194 2.16 -25.10 -1.74
N GLU A 195 3.30 -25.17 -2.41
CA GLU A 195 3.51 -26.02 -3.58
C GLU A 195 3.30 -27.51 -3.24
N ALA A 196 3.81 -27.96 -2.08
CA ALA A 196 3.58 -29.32 -1.60
C ALA A 196 2.09 -29.66 -1.34
N PHE A 197 1.24 -28.65 -1.12
CA PHE A 197 -0.22 -28.79 -1.02
C PHE A 197 -0.95 -28.51 -2.35
N GLY A 198 -0.23 -28.37 -3.47
CA GLY A 198 -0.82 -28.18 -4.79
C GLY A 198 -1.29 -26.75 -5.09
N THR A 199 -0.85 -25.76 -4.32
CA THR A 199 -1.11 -24.35 -4.62
C THR A 199 -0.09 -23.82 -5.63
N ASP A 200 -0.54 -23.14 -6.70
CA ASP A 200 0.35 -22.51 -7.68
C ASP A 200 1.21 -21.43 -7.01
N THR A 201 2.54 -21.52 -7.16
CA THR A 201 3.49 -20.57 -6.56
C THR A 201 4.54 -20.16 -7.58
N GLU A 202 5.02 -18.92 -7.47
CA GLU A 202 6.10 -18.37 -8.32
C GLU A 202 7.08 -17.62 -7.40
N PHE A 203 8.39 -17.79 -7.61
CA PHE A 203 9.43 -17.21 -6.77
C PHE A 203 10.55 -16.60 -7.61
N HIS A 204 10.71 -15.28 -7.52
CA HIS A 204 11.79 -14.54 -8.18
C HIS A 204 12.77 -14.01 -7.13
N LEU A 205 14.06 -14.28 -7.34
CA LEU A 205 15.14 -13.78 -6.50
C LEU A 205 16.04 -12.86 -7.33
N TYR A 206 16.29 -11.65 -6.84
CA TYR A 206 17.13 -10.65 -7.48
C TYR A 206 18.46 -10.53 -6.72
N PRO A 207 19.55 -11.16 -7.20
CA PRO A 207 20.82 -11.18 -6.50
C PRO A 207 21.38 -9.77 -6.30
N GLY A 208 21.95 -9.50 -5.12
CA GLY A 208 22.60 -8.21 -4.82
C GLY A 208 21.65 -7.10 -4.37
N LEU A 209 20.32 -7.29 -4.45
CA LEU A 209 19.37 -6.32 -3.92
C LEU A 209 19.14 -6.49 -2.42
N ARG A 210 19.16 -5.35 -1.71
CA ARG A 210 18.77 -5.28 -0.30
C ARG A 210 17.25 -5.23 -0.16
N HIS A 211 16.80 -5.51 1.07
CA HIS A 211 15.39 -5.54 1.42
C HIS A 211 14.68 -4.19 1.22
N GLY A 212 13.37 -4.22 0.96
CA GLY A 212 12.48 -3.05 0.97
C GLY A 212 12.70 -2.10 -0.18
N PHE A 213 12.84 -2.61 -1.42
CA PHE A 213 13.12 -1.83 -2.63
C PHE A 213 11.88 -1.19 -3.29
N GLY A 214 10.67 -1.37 -2.74
CA GLY A 214 9.43 -0.79 -3.29
C GLY A 214 9.18 -1.22 -4.75
N LEU A 215 8.95 -0.26 -5.65
CA LEU A 215 8.80 -0.51 -7.09
C LEU A 215 10.09 -1.02 -7.77
N GLY A 216 11.24 -0.95 -7.11
CA GLY A 216 12.52 -1.44 -7.66
C GLY A 216 13.09 -0.59 -8.79
N ILE A 217 12.63 0.65 -8.96
CA ILE A 217 13.09 1.56 -10.02
C ILE A 217 14.61 1.79 -9.90
N GLY A 218 15.32 1.66 -11.02
CA GLY A 218 16.77 1.76 -11.12
C GLY A 218 17.52 0.53 -10.57
N THR A 219 16.84 -0.60 -10.39
CA THR A 219 17.43 -1.85 -9.87
C THR A 219 17.12 -3.04 -10.78
N GLU A 220 17.76 -4.19 -10.53
CA GLU A 220 17.47 -5.46 -11.23
C GLU A 220 16.03 -5.97 -11.02
N ALA A 221 15.31 -5.44 -10.02
CA ALA A 221 13.91 -5.77 -9.78
C ALA A 221 12.94 -4.80 -10.47
N GLU A 222 13.42 -3.83 -11.25
CA GLU A 222 12.54 -2.92 -11.98
C GLU A 222 11.56 -3.71 -12.86
N GLY A 223 10.27 -3.38 -12.75
CA GLY A 223 9.21 -4.07 -13.49
C GLY A 223 8.69 -5.37 -12.85
N TRP A 224 9.18 -5.79 -11.68
CA TRP A 224 8.69 -6.99 -10.96
C TRP A 224 7.16 -6.98 -10.76
N ILE A 225 6.58 -5.79 -10.63
CA ILE A 225 5.14 -5.60 -10.44
C ILE A 225 4.33 -6.13 -11.64
N ASN A 226 4.89 -6.10 -12.86
CA ASN A 226 4.26 -6.67 -14.05
C ASN A 226 4.17 -8.20 -13.95
N ASP A 227 5.23 -8.85 -13.46
CA ASP A 227 5.25 -10.30 -13.26
C ASP A 227 4.24 -10.71 -12.18
N ALA A 228 4.16 -9.95 -11.08
CA ALA A 228 3.17 -10.18 -10.02
C ALA A 228 1.73 -10.05 -10.54
N VAL A 229 1.45 -9.05 -11.39
CA VAL A 229 0.14 -8.89 -12.04
C VAL A 229 -0.14 -10.03 -13.02
N ALA A 230 0.86 -10.47 -13.80
CA ALA A 230 0.70 -11.60 -14.72
C ALA A 230 0.40 -12.92 -13.98
N PHE A 231 1.09 -13.17 -12.86
CA PHE A 231 0.80 -14.29 -11.96
C PHE A 231 -0.63 -14.22 -11.41
N TRP A 232 -1.03 -13.03 -10.95
CA TRP A 232 -2.36 -12.80 -10.41
C TRP A 232 -3.45 -13.07 -11.46
N GLU A 233 -3.34 -12.49 -12.66
CA GLU A 233 -4.29 -12.68 -13.76
C GLU A 233 -4.42 -14.14 -14.19
N ARG A 234 -3.29 -14.86 -14.26
CA ARG A 234 -3.28 -16.30 -14.55
C ARG A 234 -4.13 -17.06 -13.53
N ASN A 235 -3.98 -16.76 -12.25
CA ASN A 235 -4.69 -17.43 -11.17
C ASN A 235 -6.17 -17.02 -11.08
N ARG A 236 -6.49 -15.75 -11.36
CA ARG A 236 -7.90 -15.29 -11.48
C ARG A 236 -8.66 -16.04 -12.58
N LYS A 237 -8.04 -16.21 -13.75
CA LYS A 237 -8.65 -16.92 -14.89
C LYS A 237 -8.82 -18.41 -14.64
N ARG A 238 -7.86 -19.06 -13.95
CA ARG A 238 -7.94 -20.48 -13.57
C ARG A 238 -9.04 -20.76 -12.53
N GLY A 239 -9.27 -19.84 -11.60
CA GLY A 239 -10.35 -19.95 -10.61
C GLY A 239 -11.76 -19.70 -11.16
N GLY A 240 -11.88 -19.15 -12.36
CA GLY A 240 -13.15 -19.02 -13.09
C GLY A 240 -13.47 -20.26 -13.91
N VAL A 241 -13.77 -21.39 -13.26
CA VAL A 241 -14.37 -22.54 -13.94
C VAL A 241 -15.88 -22.27 -14.07
N ASN A 242 -16.31 -21.93 -15.29
CA ASN A 242 -17.67 -21.84 -15.85
C ASN A 242 -18.76 -21.15 -15.02
#